data_AF-A0A7W8TT20-F1
#
_entry.id   AF-A0A7W8TT20-F1
#
_cell.length_a   1.000
_cell.length_b   1.000
_cell.length_c   1.000
_cell.angle_alpha   90.00
_cell.angle_beta   90.00
_cell.angle_gamma   90.00
#
_symmetry.space_group_name_H-M   'P 1'
#
loop_
_entity.id
_entity.type
_entity.pdbx_description
1 polymer ?
#
loop_
_entity_poly.entity_id
_entity_poly.type
_entity_poly.pdbx_seq_one_letter_code
_entity_poly.pdbx_strand_id
1 'polypeptide(L)'
;MSAALDTLIAITAVLPADINITPNDSGLPGIAALRTVVGAVMTIGLILSVLALIISAVVWGFGSNSSNPHLASRGKIGVLISCAAAIITGASVTLINFFWNVGQTVS
;
A
#
# COMPACT_ATOMS: atom_id res chain seq x y z
N MET A 1 -35.78 -36.07 -21.99
CA MET A 1 -35.36 -34.66 -21.84
C MET A 1 -35.06 -34.26 -20.38
N SER A 2 -35.13 -35.16 -19.39
CA SER A 2 -34.69 -34.89 -18.00
C SER A 2 -33.20 -35.14 -17.79
N ALA A 3 -32.66 -36.21 -18.38
CA ALA A 3 -31.28 -36.63 -18.16
C ALA A 3 -30.23 -35.55 -18.51
N ALA A 4 -30.47 -34.74 -19.55
CA ALA A 4 -29.55 -33.64 -19.92
C ALA A 4 -29.55 -32.48 -18.90
N LEU A 5 -30.68 -32.24 -18.22
CA LEU A 5 -30.78 -31.25 -17.16
C LEU A 5 -30.08 -31.78 -15.90
N ASP A 6 -30.26 -33.06 -15.58
CA ASP A 6 -29.58 -33.74 -14.46
C ASP A 6 -28.05 -33.74 -14.64
N THR A 7 -27.53 -33.95 -15.86
CA THR A 7 -26.08 -33.85 -16.13
C THR A 7 -25.56 -32.41 -16.05
N LEU A 8 -26.35 -31.40 -16.42
CA LEU A 8 -25.95 -29.99 -16.35
C LEU A 8 -25.89 -29.49 -14.90
N ILE A 9 -26.83 -29.93 -14.05
CA ILE A 9 -26.85 -29.67 -12.61
C ILE A 9 -25.67 -30.39 -11.94
N ALA A 10 -25.34 -31.61 -12.36
CA ALA A 10 -24.18 -32.35 -11.88
C ALA A 10 -22.84 -31.67 -12.25
N ILE A 11 -22.71 -31.07 -13.45
CA ILE A 11 -21.49 -30.34 -13.86
C ILE A 11 -21.34 -29.01 -13.11
N THR A 12 -22.45 -28.35 -12.74
CA THR A 12 -22.43 -27.12 -11.92
C THR A 12 -22.11 -27.43 -10.44
N ALA A 13 -22.36 -28.67 -10.00
CA ALA A 13 -22.02 -29.18 -8.67
C ALA A 13 -20.65 -29.89 -8.59
N VAL A 14 -19.99 -30.16 -9.73
CA VAL A 14 -18.56 -30.50 -9.77
C VAL A 14 -17.78 -29.22 -9.51
N LEU A 15 -17.69 -28.93 -8.20
CA LEU A 15 -16.58 -28.29 -7.53
C LEU A 15 -16.12 -26.97 -8.19
N PRO A 16 -16.46 -25.80 -7.61
CA PRO A 16 -15.39 -24.82 -7.45
C PRO A 16 -14.29 -25.62 -6.77
N ALA A 17 -13.20 -25.88 -7.50
CA ALA A 17 -12.03 -26.48 -6.91
C ALA A 17 -11.71 -25.60 -5.71
N ASP A 18 -11.93 -26.15 -4.52
CA ASP A 18 -11.61 -25.55 -3.24
C ASP A 18 -10.08 -25.48 -3.23
N ILE A 19 -9.55 -24.49 -3.94
CA ILE A 19 -8.14 -24.17 -4.01
C ILE A 19 -7.88 -23.44 -2.70
N ASN A 20 -7.92 -24.21 -1.61
CA ASN A 20 -7.62 -23.78 -0.26
C ASN A 20 -6.10 -23.57 -0.17
N ILE A 21 -5.62 -22.51 -0.80
CA ILE A 21 -4.27 -22.01 -0.61
C ILE A 21 -4.30 -21.22 0.68
N THR A 22 -4.12 -21.95 1.79
CA THR A 22 -3.99 -21.34 3.10
C THR A 22 -2.74 -20.45 3.10
N PRO A 23 -2.87 -19.16 3.45
CA PRO A 23 -1.71 -18.30 3.65
C PRO A 23 -0.77 -18.92 4.69
N ASN A 24 0.49 -19.08 4.33
CA ASN A 24 1.46 -19.78 5.16
C ASN A 24 2.77 -18.99 5.22
N ASP A 25 3.20 -18.68 6.45
CA ASP A 25 4.45 -17.94 6.71
C ASP A 25 5.70 -18.85 6.76
N SER A 26 5.52 -20.15 6.53
CA SER A 26 6.50 -21.24 6.73
C SER A 26 6.88 -22.00 5.44
N GLY A 27 6.28 -21.66 4.28
CA GLY A 27 6.49 -22.40 3.02
C GLY A 27 7.77 -22.04 2.28
N LEU A 28 8.38 -20.91 2.62
CA LEU A 28 9.63 -20.42 2.04
C LEU A 28 10.58 -19.99 3.17
N PRO A 29 11.69 -20.71 3.38
CA PRO A 29 12.77 -20.28 4.28
C PRO A 29 13.28 -18.89 3.87
N GLY A 30 12.75 -17.83 4.48
CA GLY A 30 13.09 -16.44 4.13
C GLY A 30 11.96 -15.41 4.27
N ILE A 31 10.69 -15.82 4.39
CA ILE A 31 9.56 -14.87 4.52
C ILE A 31 9.71 -13.92 5.74
N ALA A 32 10.29 -14.42 6.83
CA ALA A 32 10.54 -13.60 8.02
C ALA A 32 11.55 -12.47 7.75
N ALA A 33 12.63 -12.77 7.03
CA ALA A 33 13.62 -11.76 6.65
C ALA A 33 13.01 -10.74 5.68
N LEU A 34 12.19 -11.18 4.72
CA LEU A 34 11.48 -10.28 3.81
C LEU A 34 10.54 -9.32 4.57
N ARG A 35 9.77 -9.83 5.54
CA ARG A 35 8.93 -8.99 6.41
C ARG A 35 9.75 -7.97 7.20
N THR A 36 10.89 -8.37 7.76
CA THR A 36 11.79 -7.46 8.48
C THR A 36 12.35 -6.37 7.57
N VAL A 37 12.78 -6.71 6.35
CA VAL A 37 13.29 -5.73 5.38
C VAL A 37 12.20 -4.73 5.00
N VAL A 38 10.98 -5.19 4.71
CA VAL A 38 9.84 -4.30 4.41
C VAL A 38 9.53 -3.38 5.61
N GLY A 39 9.54 -3.92 6.83
CA GLY A 39 9.36 -3.11 8.05
C GLY A 39 10.42 -2.02 8.18
N ALA A 40 11.69 -2.33 7.92
CA ALA A 40 12.77 -1.35 7.95
C ALA A 40 12.59 -0.25 6.89
N VAL A 41 12.18 -0.62 5.67
CA VAL A 41 11.93 0.35 4.57
C VAL A 41 10.79 1.32 4.92
N MET A 42 9.77 0.87 5.65
CA MET A 42 8.68 1.74 6.10
C MET A 42 9.18 2.86 7.01
N THR A 43 10.03 2.53 7.98
CA THR A 43 10.64 3.53 8.88
C THR A 43 11.53 4.49 8.11
N ILE A 44 12.35 3.97 7.18
CA ILE A 44 13.21 4.80 6.33
C ILE A 44 12.37 5.76 5.46
N GLY A 45 11.26 5.28 4.89
CA GLY A 45 10.35 6.10 4.09
C GLY A 45 9.76 7.28 4.85
N LEU A 46 9.35 7.06 6.11
CA LEU A 46 8.86 8.13 6.99
C LEU A 46 9.97 9.13 7.33
N ILE A 47 11.18 8.65 7.66
CA ILE A 47 12.32 9.51 7.96
C ILE A 47 12.66 10.41 6.75
N LEU A 48 12.72 9.82 5.55
CA LEU A 48 12.98 10.57 4.31
C LEU A 48 11.89 11.61 4.01
N SER A 49 10.62 11.27 4.28
CA SER A 49 9.51 12.21 4.12
C SER A 49 9.67 13.44 5.03
N VAL A 50 10.08 13.24 6.29
CA VAL A 50 10.35 14.34 7.24
C VAL A 50 11.52 15.20 6.76
N LEU A 51 12.60 14.60 6.27
CA LEU A 51 13.74 15.35 5.70
C LEU A 51 13.31 16.22 4.51
N ALA A 52 12.50 15.67 3.60
CA ALA A 52 11.96 16.41 2.47
C ALA A 52 11.01 17.55 2.89
N LEU A 53 10.21 17.34 3.95
CA LEU A 53 9.33 18.36 4.52
C LEU A 53 10.13 19.54 5.08
N ILE A 54 11.21 19.25 5.82
CA ILE A 54 12.09 20.27 6.40
C ILE A 54 12.74 21.11 5.29
N ILE A 55 13.31 20.47 4.26
CA ILE A 55 13.93 21.18 3.12
C ILE A 55 12.90 22.07 2.41
N SER A 56 11.69 21.55 2.18
CA SER A 56 10.61 22.31 1.53
C SER A 56 10.14 23.50 2.36
N ALA A 57 10.05 23.35 3.69
CA ALA A 57 9.69 24.43 4.61
C ALA A 57 10.74 25.53 4.65
N VAL A 58 12.03 25.18 4.59
CA VAL A 58 13.14 26.15 4.52
C VAL A 58 13.08 26.95 3.22
N VAL A 59 12.90 26.27 2.07
CA VAL A 59 12.75 26.95 0.76
C VAL A 59 11.53 27.86 0.74
N TRP A 60 10.43 27.44 1.35
CA TRP A 60 9.23 28.28 1.48
C TRP A 60 9.50 29.53 2.32
N GLY A 61 10.14 29.39 3.49
CA GLY A 61 10.48 30.51 4.38
C GLY A 61 11.39 31.55 3.72
N PHE A 62 12.45 31.12 3.04
CA PHE A 62 13.32 32.03 2.30
C PHE A 62 12.63 32.66 1.08
N GLY A 63 11.83 31.88 0.34
CA GLY A 63 11.07 32.38 -0.80
C GLY A 63 10.01 33.43 -0.41
N SER A 64 9.35 33.24 0.73
CA SER A 64 8.33 34.14 1.26
C SER A 64 8.89 35.48 1.76
N ASN A 65 10.13 35.51 2.26
CA ASN A 65 10.79 36.76 2.69
C ASN A 65 11.42 37.54 1.52
N SER A 66 11.70 36.90 0.38
CA SER A 66 12.37 37.53 -0.77
C SER A 66 11.41 38.19 -1.79
N SER A 67 10.09 38.19 -1.56
CA SER A 67 9.09 38.64 -2.57
C SER A 67 9.28 37.99 -3.95
N ASN A 68 9.84 36.78 -4.00
CA ASN A 68 10.14 36.06 -5.23
C ASN A 68 9.10 34.94 -5.44
N PRO A 69 8.00 35.19 -6.19
CA PRO A 69 6.82 34.32 -6.22
C PRO A 69 7.10 32.92 -6.75
N HIS A 70 8.13 32.74 -7.58
CA HIS A 70 8.52 31.43 -8.09
C HIS A 70 9.10 30.54 -6.99
N LEU A 71 9.92 31.09 -6.09
CA LEU A 71 10.56 30.32 -5.02
C LEU A 71 9.59 30.04 -3.86
N ALA A 72 8.75 31.02 -3.51
CA ALA A 72 7.69 30.87 -2.52
C ALA A 72 6.63 29.83 -2.93
N SER A 73 6.28 29.78 -4.22
CA SER A 73 5.29 28.81 -4.74
C SER A 73 5.83 27.38 -4.72
N ARG A 74 7.11 27.18 -5.09
CA ARG A 74 7.76 25.86 -5.08
C ARG A 74 7.90 25.28 -3.67
N GLY A 75 8.16 26.13 -2.67
CA GLY A 75 8.21 25.70 -1.27
C GLY A 75 6.86 25.17 -0.75
N LYS A 76 5.75 25.86 -1.04
CA LYS A 76 4.40 25.43 -0.64
C LYS A 76 4.02 24.06 -1.22
N ILE A 77 4.29 23.87 -2.50
CA ILE A 77 4.03 22.60 -3.19
C ILE A 77 4.93 21.47 -2.63
N GLY A 78 6.20 21.75 -2.34
CA GLY A 78 7.10 20.78 -1.73
C GLY A 78 6.60 20.25 -0.38
N VAL A 79 6.08 21.12 0.49
CA VAL A 79 5.48 20.71 1.78
C VAL A 79 4.27 19.81 1.54
N LEU A 80 3.40 20.16 0.60
CA LEU A 80 2.21 19.37 0.28
C LEU A 80 2.57 17.95 -0.21
N ILE A 81 3.56 17.84 -1.11
CA ILE A 81 4.05 16.54 -1.61
C ILE A 81 4.65 15.72 -0.47
N SER A 82 5.41 16.34 0.44
CA SER A 82 6.01 15.62 1.57
C SER A 82 4.94 15.05 2.52
N CYS A 83 3.89 15.82 2.81
CA CYS A 83 2.74 15.34 3.58
C CYS A 83 1.99 14.22 2.87
N ALA A 84 1.75 14.34 1.56
CA ALA A 84 1.11 13.28 0.78
C ALA A 84 1.91 11.98 0.82
N ALA A 85 3.25 12.07 0.68
CA ALA A 85 4.13 10.91 0.79
C ALA A 85 4.06 10.26 2.19
N ALA A 86 4.06 11.06 3.27
CA ALA A 86 3.93 10.56 4.64
C ALA A 86 2.61 9.80 4.84
N ILE A 87 1.50 10.37 4.37
CA ILE A 87 0.17 9.75 4.47
C ILE A 87 0.14 8.43 3.70
N ILE A 88 0.68 8.39 2.47
CA ILE A 88 0.74 7.17 1.67
C ILE A 88 1.56 6.09 2.39
N THR A 89 2.75 6.43 2.89
CA THR A 89 3.59 5.46 3.61
C THR A 89 2.90 4.93 4.87
N GLY A 90 2.23 5.78 5.65
CA GLY A 90 1.52 5.35 6.86
C GLY A 90 0.22 4.56 6.58
N ALA A 91 -0.59 5.01 5.64
CA ALA A 91 -1.88 4.40 5.30
C ALA A 91 -1.74 3.09 4.52
N SER A 92 -0.60 2.86 3.87
CA SER A 92 -0.36 1.68 3.03
C SER A 92 -0.59 0.37 3.81
N VAL A 93 -0.05 0.24 5.03
CA VAL A 93 -0.18 -0.99 5.83
C VAL A 93 -1.65 -1.27 6.17
N THR A 94 -2.41 -0.26 6.57
CA THR A 94 -3.85 -0.42 6.87
C THR A 94 -4.63 -0.85 5.64
N LEU A 95 -4.33 -0.25 4.48
CA LEU A 95 -4.99 -0.57 3.22
C LEU A 95 -4.67 -1.99 2.75
N ILE A 96 -3.42 -2.44 2.87
CA ILE A 96 -3.00 -3.80 2.53
C ILE A 96 -3.70 -4.81 3.43
N ASN A 97 -3.77 -4.54 4.74
CA ASN A 97 -4.50 -5.39 5.68
C ASN A 97 -6.01 -5.43 5.37
N PHE A 98 -6.61 -4.31 4.97
CA PHE A 98 -8.01 -4.27 4.57
C PHE A 98 -8.29 -5.20 3.38
N PHE A 99 -7.55 -5.05 2.28
CA PHE A 99 -7.74 -5.89 1.09
C PHE A 99 -7.41 -7.36 1.34
N TRP A 100 -6.42 -7.64 2.20
CA TRP A 100 -6.11 -9.00 2.63
C TRP A 100 -7.30 -9.67 3.32
N ASN A 101 -7.95 -9.00 4.27
CA ASN A 101 -9.13 -9.53 4.95
C ASN A 101 -10.32 -9.70 4.00
N VAL A 102 -10.57 -8.74 3.10
CA VAL A 102 -11.63 -8.85 2.09
C VAL A 102 -11.39 -10.05 1.17
N GLY A 103 -10.15 -10.28 0.74
CA GLY A 103 -9.80 -11.43 -0.11
C GLY A 103 -10.09 -12.79 0.55
N GLN A 104 -9.89 -12.91 1.86
CA GLN A 104 -10.23 -14.13 2.60
C GLN A 104 -11.73 -14.28 2.86
N THR A 105 -12.52 -13.21 2.83
CA THR A 105 -13.98 -13.31 2.97
C THR A 105 -14.68 -13.76 1.69
N VAL A 106 -14.02 -13.66 0.53
CA VAL A 106 -14.60 -14.00 -0.78
C VAL A 106 -14.05 -15.31 -1.36
N SER A 107 -13.00 -15.87 -0.76
CA SER A 107 -12.43 -17.19 -1.09
C SER A 107 -12.96 -18.26 -0.16
#